data_AF-A0A1Q9AE62-F1
#
_entry.id   AF-A0A1Q9AE62-F1
#
_cell.length_a   1.000
_cell.length_b   1.000
_cell.length_c   1.000
_cell.angle_alpha   90.00
_cell.angle_beta   90.00
_cell.angle_gamma   90.00
#
_symmetry.space_group_name_H-M   'P 1'
#
loop_
_entity.id
_entity.type
_entity.pdbx_description
1 polymer ?
#
loop_
_entity_poly.entity_id
_entity_poly.type
_entity_poly.pdbx_seq_one_letter_code
_entity_poly.pdbx_strand_id
1 'polypeptide(L)'
;MAAPAGAGRTLNEAPGRPVRRLPLCATVKDEPAMPIRSRLTVSARFSSAFVALSLCAATALPITALSSAAHAADGLVSDKMILLMRHGVRPQTDSKELAKLSPKAWPTWDVADGQLTAHGIQAVKALAPWQRGMLAAKGLVPAEGCPVQGTVFGWANRSVQRTIDTGKVLLTTMFPGCGLGVGYATMEGPDPLYDASETELGAIDVDQAKEAILKAAGGSFDGLKARAAPLLKELDAILGCETGAKGCPLSAQDWQIDVKEGEGDKPASVSLKGPLAKAGTLVQVFLLQYANGFPADQVAFGKASTAADIIRLSELRQLKYDVGNRVPYLAARDASNFLNQILIALAIDPTRDETAGGPPNAKVLLFMGSDTQQAEIAAILGLHWHIPPYLDDETPPTGALSFERLHDAEGKAYVRLGFTAPSLDQIRTAGPIDAAHPPIQAISAVPGCEAETVEGACPLETFLTLSRPKLDMTAVAPYAYE
;
A
#
# COMPACT_ATOMS: atom_id res chain seq x y z
N MET A 1 7.88 -48.72 -42.12
CA MET A 1 9.23 -49.13 -41.66
C MET A 1 9.54 -48.28 -40.43
N ALA A 2 9.90 -48.76 -39.26
CA ALA A 2 9.78 -50.02 -38.54
C ALA A 2 10.00 -49.62 -37.06
N ALA A 3 9.24 -50.20 -36.13
CA ALA A 3 9.60 -50.22 -34.71
C ALA A 3 10.85 -51.10 -34.48
N PRO A 4 11.49 -51.06 -33.30
CA PRO A 4 11.15 -52.00 -32.22
C PRO A 4 11.15 -51.33 -30.81
N ALA A 5 10.31 -51.71 -29.83
CA ALA A 5 10.36 -52.88 -28.93
C ALA A 5 11.73 -53.05 -28.22
N GLY A 6 11.90 -53.19 -26.90
CA GLY A 6 11.02 -53.54 -25.77
C GLY A 6 11.69 -54.67 -24.96
N ALA A 7 12.02 -54.45 -23.68
CA ALA A 7 12.27 -55.41 -22.58
C ALA A 7 13.00 -54.67 -21.43
N GLY A 8 12.78 -54.86 -20.12
CA GLY A 8 12.02 -55.84 -19.36
C GLY A 8 12.78 -56.20 -18.06
N ARG A 9 12.23 -55.79 -16.91
CA ARG A 9 12.38 -56.32 -15.52
C ARG A 9 13.77 -56.33 -14.82
N THR A 10 13.80 -55.81 -13.59
CA THR A 10 13.74 -56.64 -12.36
C THR A 10 13.57 -55.78 -11.09
N LEU A 11 12.73 -56.29 -10.20
CA LEU A 11 12.49 -55.85 -8.83
C LEU A 11 13.68 -56.26 -7.95
N ASN A 12 14.05 -55.44 -6.96
CA ASN A 12 14.63 -55.96 -5.73
C ASN A 12 14.24 -55.10 -4.52
N GLU A 13 14.02 -55.83 -3.42
CA GLU A 13 13.34 -55.46 -2.19
C GLU A 13 14.16 -54.53 -1.27
N ALA A 14 13.43 -53.91 -0.33
CA ALA A 14 13.91 -53.05 0.75
C ALA A 14 14.82 -53.80 1.78
N PRO A 15 15.49 -53.07 2.70
CA PRO A 15 14.83 -52.80 3.99
C PRO A 15 15.11 -51.35 4.48
N GLY A 16 14.14 -50.62 5.02
CA GLY A 16 13.64 -50.82 6.39
C GLY A 16 14.51 -50.07 7.41
N ARG A 17 14.19 -48.81 7.71
CA ARG A 17 14.67 -48.11 8.92
C ARG A 17 13.52 -47.45 9.68
N PRO A 18 13.54 -47.49 11.02
CA PRO A 18 12.32 -47.56 11.82
C PRO A 18 11.78 -46.19 12.21
N VAL A 19 10.45 -46.05 12.09
CA VAL A 19 9.66 -45.00 12.72
C VAL A 19 9.57 -45.31 14.21
N ARG A 20 10.22 -44.49 15.05
CA ARG A 20 10.00 -44.52 16.50
C ARG A 20 8.64 -43.89 16.81
N ARG A 21 7.66 -44.76 17.10
CA ARG A 21 6.50 -44.42 17.94
C ARG A 21 6.94 -44.41 19.40
N LEU A 22 6.54 -43.39 20.16
CA LEU A 22 6.51 -43.41 21.62
C LEU A 22 5.05 -43.21 22.08
N PRO A 23 4.64 -43.83 23.21
CA PRO A 23 3.25 -44.19 23.47
C PRO A 23 2.47 -43.13 24.26
N LEU A 24 1.14 -43.26 24.17
CA LEU A 24 0.16 -42.65 25.06
C LEU A 24 0.10 -43.34 26.43
N CYS A 25 -0.38 -42.57 27.41
CA CYS A 25 -0.99 -42.92 28.71
C CYS A 25 -0.08 -43.30 29.90
N ALA A 26 -0.05 -42.39 30.88
CA ALA A 26 -0.24 -42.75 32.29
C ALA A 26 -0.90 -41.56 33.04
N THR A 27 -2.07 -41.84 33.58
CA THR A 27 -2.77 -41.11 34.64
C THR A 27 -2.00 -41.21 35.96
N VAL A 28 -2.05 -40.20 36.85
CA VAL A 28 -2.09 -40.31 38.33
C VAL A 28 -2.38 -38.93 38.98
N LYS A 29 -3.55 -38.88 39.64
CA LYS A 29 -3.91 -38.35 40.98
C LYS A 29 -3.58 -36.92 41.44
N ASP A 30 -4.68 -36.19 41.71
CA ASP A 30 -5.16 -35.67 43.00
C ASP A 30 -4.23 -34.92 43.98
N GLU A 31 -4.71 -33.67 44.24
CA GLU A 31 -4.78 -32.93 45.52
C GLU A 31 -3.52 -32.27 46.13
N PRO A 32 -3.66 -31.23 47.00
CA PRO A 32 -4.89 -30.58 47.50
C PRO A 32 -4.93 -29.05 47.35
N ALA A 33 -6.16 -28.53 47.41
CA ALA A 33 -6.47 -27.16 47.76
C ALA A 33 -6.38 -26.92 49.27
N MET A 34 -5.93 -25.73 49.70
CA MET A 34 -6.28 -25.18 51.01
C MET A 34 -6.25 -23.64 51.03
N PRO A 35 -6.99 -23.01 51.98
CA PRO A 35 -7.72 -21.78 51.73
C PRO A 35 -7.14 -20.59 52.49
N ILE A 36 -7.50 -19.37 52.08
CA ILE A 36 -7.50 -18.22 52.99
C ILE A 36 -8.86 -17.55 52.97
N ARG A 37 -9.51 -17.65 54.13
CA ARG A 37 -10.71 -16.92 54.53
C ARG A 37 -10.33 -15.48 54.88
N SER A 38 -11.16 -14.52 54.48
CA SER A 38 -11.42 -13.35 55.31
C SER A 38 -12.88 -12.92 55.12
N ARG A 39 -13.62 -13.03 56.22
CA ARG A 39 -15.02 -12.70 56.40
C ARG A 39 -15.21 -11.18 56.45
N LEU A 40 -16.29 -10.69 55.86
CA LEU A 40 -17.04 -9.55 56.41
C LEU A 40 -18.52 -9.80 56.18
N THR A 41 -19.18 -10.21 57.27
CA THR A 41 -20.63 -10.21 57.46
C THR A 41 -21.05 -8.85 58.00
N VAL A 42 -22.05 -8.21 57.39
CA VAL A 42 -23.04 -7.40 58.13
C VAL A 42 -24.43 -7.68 57.56
N SER A 43 -25.37 -7.79 58.50
CA SER A 43 -26.69 -8.38 58.44
C SER A 43 -27.72 -7.62 57.61
N ALA A 44 -28.64 -8.39 57.04
CA ALA A 44 -29.94 -7.96 56.54
C ALA A 44 -30.84 -7.37 57.67
N ARG A 45 -31.75 -6.47 57.29
CA ARG A 45 -33.08 -6.36 57.90
C ARG A 45 -34.14 -6.06 56.84
N PHE A 46 -35.19 -6.87 56.91
CA PHE A 46 -36.49 -6.74 56.26
C PHE A 46 -37.20 -5.44 56.66
N SER A 47 -38.04 -4.92 55.76
CA SER A 47 -39.47 -4.68 56.07
C SER A 47 -40.26 -4.31 54.82
N SER A 48 -41.42 -4.96 54.70
CA SER A 48 -42.40 -4.83 53.64
C SER A 48 -43.31 -3.61 53.81
N ALA A 49 -43.80 -3.12 52.66
CA ALA A 49 -45.13 -2.58 52.37
C ALA A 49 -45.62 -1.32 53.11
N PHE A 50 -45.88 -0.26 52.33
CA PHE A 50 -47.15 0.48 52.39
C PHE A 50 -47.53 0.99 51.00
N VAL A 51 -48.76 0.65 50.60
CA VAL A 51 -49.51 1.16 49.45
C VAL A 51 -49.97 2.58 49.78
N ALA A 52 -49.76 3.54 48.88
CA ALA A 52 -50.53 4.78 48.86
C ALA A 52 -50.78 5.21 47.40
N LEU A 53 -52.06 5.23 47.09
CA LEU A 53 -52.71 5.63 45.86
C LEU A 53 -52.54 7.16 45.69
N SER A 54 -51.99 7.63 44.58
CA SER A 54 -52.15 9.03 44.15
C SER A 54 -52.47 9.12 42.67
N LEU A 55 -53.73 9.48 42.45
CA LEU A 55 -54.35 9.83 41.19
C LEU A 55 -53.85 11.23 40.80
N CYS A 56 -52.97 11.32 39.79
CA CYS A 56 -52.66 12.58 39.12
C CYS A 56 -53.07 12.47 37.65
N ALA A 57 -54.23 13.04 37.35
CA ALA A 57 -54.61 13.38 35.99
C ALA A 57 -53.73 14.52 35.50
N ALA A 58 -52.90 14.28 34.49
CA ALA A 58 -52.15 15.30 33.78
C ALA A 58 -52.33 15.11 32.27
N THR A 59 -53.11 16.03 31.72
CA THR A 59 -53.27 16.44 30.32
C THR A 59 -52.19 15.95 29.34
N ALA A 60 -52.60 15.18 28.34
CA ALA A 60 -51.82 14.89 27.15
C ALA A 60 -51.66 16.17 26.30
N LEU A 61 -50.47 16.77 26.34
CA LEU A 61 -50.02 17.69 25.30
C LEU A 61 -49.46 16.87 24.13
N PRO A 62 -49.83 17.16 22.86
CA PRO A 62 -49.14 16.58 21.74
C PRO A 62 -47.73 17.17 21.70
N ILE A 63 -46.74 16.34 22.02
CA ILE A 63 -45.35 16.63 21.71
C ILE A 63 -45.24 16.53 20.19
N THR A 64 -45.47 17.65 19.51
CA THR A 64 -44.93 17.86 18.17
C THR A 64 -43.42 17.71 18.30
N ALA A 65 -42.89 16.56 17.85
CA ALA A 65 -41.48 16.40 17.59
C ALA A 65 -41.11 17.42 16.50
N LEU A 66 -40.76 18.63 16.93
CA LEU A 66 -39.90 19.49 16.16
C LEU A 66 -38.61 18.69 16.01
N SER A 67 -38.44 18.07 14.83
CA SER A 67 -37.13 17.68 14.36
C SER A 67 -36.27 18.93 14.42
N SER A 68 -35.53 19.08 15.50
CA SER A 68 -34.33 19.89 15.48
C SER A 68 -33.47 19.25 14.41
N ALA A 69 -33.50 19.81 13.21
CA ALA A 69 -32.33 19.84 12.36
C ALA A 69 -31.25 20.49 13.24
N ALA A 70 -30.57 19.64 14.02
CA ALA A 70 -29.28 20.00 14.55
C ALA A 70 -28.52 20.45 13.30
N HIS A 71 -28.20 21.74 13.26
CA HIS A 71 -27.15 22.23 12.39
C HIS A 71 -26.00 21.25 12.58
N ALA A 72 -25.77 20.40 11.58
CA ALA A 72 -24.51 19.70 11.50
C ALA A 72 -23.47 20.82 11.51
N ALA A 73 -22.58 20.76 12.50
CA ALA A 73 -21.56 21.76 12.74
C ALA A 73 -20.83 22.12 11.44
N ASP A 74 -20.49 23.40 11.28
CA ASP A 74 -19.93 24.11 10.11
C ASP A 74 -18.65 23.50 9.46
N GLY A 75 -18.63 22.20 9.16
CA GLY A 75 -17.45 21.51 8.63
C GLY A 75 -17.80 20.43 7.62
N LEU A 76 -16.79 20.03 6.85
CA LEU A 76 -16.94 19.02 5.80
C LEU A 76 -17.11 17.61 6.38
N VAL A 77 -18.09 16.86 5.87
CA VAL A 77 -18.38 15.47 6.29
C VAL A 77 -17.98 14.49 5.20
N SER A 78 -17.22 13.46 5.57
CA SER A 78 -16.79 12.41 4.63
C SER A 78 -17.95 11.49 4.25
N ASP A 79 -18.04 11.12 2.97
CA ASP A 79 -18.99 10.08 2.51
C ASP A 79 -18.33 8.94 1.72
N LYS A 80 -17.13 9.16 1.19
CA LYS A 80 -16.36 8.14 0.47
C LYS A 80 -14.85 8.34 0.66
N MET A 81 -14.12 7.23 0.71
CA MET A 81 -12.65 7.24 0.71
C MET A 81 -12.10 6.18 -0.25
N ILE A 82 -11.18 6.60 -1.12
CA ILE A 82 -10.42 5.73 -2.02
C ILE A 82 -8.98 5.71 -1.55
N LEU A 83 -8.43 4.52 -1.38
CA LEU A 83 -7.07 4.29 -0.89
C LEU A 83 -6.29 3.53 -1.97
N LEU A 84 -5.26 4.14 -2.54
CA LEU A 84 -4.25 3.43 -3.32
C LEU A 84 -3.08 3.10 -2.38
N MET A 85 -3.03 1.86 -1.91
CA MET A 85 -2.08 1.41 -0.89
C MET A 85 -0.98 0.53 -1.49
N ARG A 86 0.27 0.84 -1.15
CA ARG A 86 1.42 0.00 -1.46
C ARG A 86 1.36 -1.28 -0.62
N HIS A 87 1.73 -2.40 -1.24
CA HIS A 87 1.93 -3.67 -0.52
C HIS A 87 2.88 -3.56 0.70
N GLY A 88 2.84 -4.57 1.58
CA GLY A 88 3.72 -4.69 2.75
C GLY A 88 5.18 -5.03 2.42
N VAL A 89 5.96 -5.31 3.47
CA VAL A 89 7.40 -5.61 3.36
C VAL A 89 7.63 -6.93 2.60
N ARG A 90 8.60 -6.91 1.69
CA ARG A 90 8.98 -8.04 0.84
C ARG A 90 10.50 -8.08 0.63
N PRO A 91 11.08 -9.21 0.20
CA PRO A 91 12.46 -9.24 -0.29
C PRO A 91 12.65 -8.45 -1.59
N GLN A 92 13.89 -8.43 -2.09
CA GLN A 92 14.19 -8.11 -3.49
C GLN A 92 13.33 -8.93 -4.46
N THR A 93 13.16 -8.44 -5.69
CA THR A 93 12.43 -9.16 -6.75
C THR A 93 13.34 -10.06 -7.59
N ASP A 94 14.65 -9.83 -7.56
CA ASP A 94 15.63 -10.64 -8.31
C ASP A 94 16.97 -10.72 -7.56
N SER A 95 17.15 -11.80 -6.82
CA SER A 95 18.39 -12.10 -6.10
C SER A 95 19.59 -12.32 -7.03
N LYS A 96 19.37 -12.80 -8.26
CA LYS A 96 20.47 -13.10 -9.19
C LYS A 96 21.09 -11.81 -9.72
N GLU A 97 20.28 -10.80 -10.02
CA GLU A 97 20.80 -9.48 -10.39
C GLU A 97 21.44 -8.78 -9.18
N LEU A 98 20.83 -8.88 -8.00
CA LEU A 98 21.37 -8.29 -6.76
C LEU A 98 22.76 -8.87 -6.39
N ALA A 99 22.94 -10.17 -6.54
CA ALA A 99 24.20 -10.86 -6.26
C ALA A 99 25.38 -10.37 -7.13
N LYS A 100 25.13 -9.76 -8.29
CA LYS A 100 26.18 -9.19 -9.14
C LYS A 100 26.73 -7.86 -8.59
N LEU A 101 25.95 -7.17 -7.74
CA LEU A 101 26.23 -5.80 -7.31
C LEU A 101 27.14 -5.70 -6.09
N SER A 102 27.42 -6.80 -5.40
CA SER A 102 28.34 -6.83 -4.27
C SER A 102 29.02 -8.20 -4.18
N PRO A 103 30.33 -8.25 -3.83
CA PRO A 103 31.00 -9.50 -3.51
C PRO A 103 30.63 -10.05 -2.13
N LYS A 104 29.92 -9.27 -1.31
CA LYS A 104 29.44 -9.69 0.02
C LYS A 104 28.28 -10.68 -0.12
N ALA A 105 28.17 -11.58 0.85
CA ALA A 105 27.01 -12.45 0.96
C ALA A 105 25.79 -11.63 1.40
N TRP A 106 24.74 -11.62 0.56
CA TRP A 106 23.48 -10.96 0.88
C TRP A 106 22.75 -11.69 2.03
N PRO A 107 22.14 -10.95 2.96
CA PRO A 107 21.28 -11.54 3.98
C PRO A 107 20.15 -12.38 3.38
N THR A 108 19.82 -13.49 4.04
CA THR A 108 18.77 -14.41 3.60
C THR A 108 17.41 -13.97 4.13
N TRP A 109 16.39 -14.04 3.29
CA TRP A 109 15.00 -13.75 3.64
C TRP A 109 14.24 -15.03 4.00
N ASP A 110 13.14 -14.87 4.73
CA ASP A 110 12.25 -15.94 5.19
C ASP A 110 11.30 -16.47 4.10
N VAL A 111 11.18 -15.75 2.99
CA VAL A 111 10.29 -16.06 1.86
C VAL A 111 11.01 -15.85 0.53
N ALA A 112 10.39 -16.33 -0.55
CA ALA A 112 10.89 -16.15 -1.91
C ALA A 112 10.87 -14.67 -2.34
N ASP A 113 11.70 -14.35 -3.35
CA ASP A 113 11.79 -13.02 -3.94
C ASP A 113 10.41 -12.45 -4.30
N GLY A 114 10.21 -11.18 -3.95
CA GLY A 114 9.00 -10.43 -4.26
C GLY A 114 7.74 -10.82 -3.49
N GLN A 115 7.78 -11.80 -2.57
CA GLN A 115 6.64 -12.22 -1.76
C GLN A 115 6.51 -11.40 -0.47
N LEU A 116 5.30 -11.32 0.09
CA LEU A 116 5.06 -10.68 1.39
C LEU A 116 5.72 -11.52 2.50
N THR A 117 6.52 -10.89 3.37
CA THR A 117 7.20 -11.60 4.47
C THR A 117 6.30 -11.84 5.68
N ALA A 118 6.70 -12.74 6.58
CA ALA A 118 5.97 -12.96 7.83
C ALA A 118 5.95 -11.68 8.69
N HIS A 119 7.04 -10.91 8.71
CA HIS A 119 7.10 -9.62 9.39
C HIS A 119 6.24 -8.56 8.72
N GLY A 120 6.21 -8.52 7.38
CA GLY A 120 5.33 -7.64 6.61
C GLY A 120 3.85 -7.86 6.95
N ILE A 121 3.43 -9.11 7.16
CA ILE A 121 2.09 -9.43 7.67
C ILE A 121 1.85 -8.80 9.05
N GLN A 122 2.81 -8.88 9.98
CA GLN A 122 2.64 -8.28 11.31
C GLN A 122 2.54 -6.76 11.25
N ALA A 123 3.36 -6.11 10.42
CA ALA A 123 3.28 -4.66 10.24
C ALA A 123 1.92 -4.22 9.66
N VAL A 124 1.38 -4.96 8.68
CA VAL A 124 0.02 -4.70 8.15
C VAL A 124 -1.04 -4.89 9.24
N LYS A 125 -0.93 -5.94 10.05
CA LYS A 125 -1.84 -6.19 11.18
C LYS A 125 -1.77 -5.09 12.24
N ALA A 126 -0.60 -4.51 12.47
CA ALA A 126 -0.43 -3.40 13.41
C ALA A 126 -1.13 -2.12 12.91
N LEU A 127 -1.12 -1.86 11.59
CA LEU A 127 -1.80 -0.71 10.98
C LEU A 127 -3.33 -0.87 10.91
N ALA A 128 -3.82 -2.09 10.70
CA ALA A 128 -5.23 -2.36 10.42
C ALA A 128 -6.24 -1.77 11.44
N PRO A 129 -6.04 -1.89 12.77
CA PRO A 129 -6.96 -1.31 13.75
C PRO A 129 -7.05 0.20 13.64
N TRP A 130 -5.92 0.88 13.43
CA TRP A 130 -5.89 2.33 13.23
C TRP A 130 -6.64 2.73 11.96
N GLN A 131 -6.40 2.01 10.86
CA GLN A 131 -7.09 2.28 9.58
C GLN A 131 -8.61 2.13 9.74
N ARG A 132 -9.08 1.08 10.42
CA ARG A 132 -10.50 0.91 10.72
C ARG A 132 -11.04 2.03 11.60
N GLY A 133 -10.31 2.38 12.66
CA GLY A 133 -10.67 3.47 13.57
C GLY A 133 -10.82 4.80 12.84
N MET A 134 -9.90 5.12 11.93
CA MET A 134 -9.94 6.31 11.10
C MET A 134 -11.18 6.34 10.19
N LEU A 135 -11.49 5.22 9.51
CA LEU A 135 -12.68 5.13 8.67
C LEU A 135 -13.98 5.19 9.48
N ALA A 136 -14.00 4.62 10.69
CA ALA A 136 -15.15 4.64 11.58
C ALA A 136 -15.39 6.04 12.17
N ALA A 137 -14.33 6.76 12.54
CA ALA A 137 -14.41 8.15 12.99
C ALA A 137 -14.98 9.08 11.90
N LYS A 138 -14.82 8.72 10.63
CA LYS A 138 -15.42 9.40 9.46
C LYS A 138 -16.83 8.90 9.12
N GLY A 139 -17.39 7.94 9.88
CA GLY A 139 -18.72 7.38 9.62
C GLY A 139 -18.81 6.49 8.37
N LEU A 140 -17.67 6.09 7.77
CA LEU A 140 -17.65 5.31 6.53
C LEU A 140 -17.89 3.82 6.76
N VAL A 141 -17.51 3.31 7.94
CA VAL A 141 -17.66 1.91 8.38
C VAL A 141 -18.04 1.86 9.86
N PRO A 142 -18.62 0.76 10.38
CA PRO A 142 -18.89 0.66 11.80
C PRO A 142 -17.60 0.42 12.60
N ALA A 143 -17.52 1.03 13.79
CA ALA A 143 -16.38 0.88 14.71
C ALA A 143 -16.16 -0.60 15.10
N GLU A 144 -17.25 -1.37 15.26
CA GLU A 144 -17.24 -2.80 15.58
C GLU A 144 -18.17 -3.60 14.66
N GLY A 145 -17.98 -4.92 14.58
CA GLY A 145 -18.77 -5.80 13.72
C GLY A 145 -18.47 -5.68 12.22
N CYS A 146 -19.37 -6.18 11.39
CA CYS A 146 -19.22 -6.20 9.93
C CYS A 146 -19.92 -5.00 9.27
N PRO A 147 -19.29 -4.36 8.27
CA PRO A 147 -19.97 -3.37 7.47
C PRO A 147 -21.09 -4.03 6.64
N VAL A 148 -22.09 -3.24 6.24
CA VAL A 148 -23.12 -3.70 5.29
C VAL A 148 -22.43 -4.11 3.98
N GLN A 149 -22.91 -5.19 3.35
CA GLN A 149 -22.38 -5.66 2.07
C GLN A 149 -22.34 -4.52 1.03
N GLY A 150 -21.23 -4.41 0.32
CA GLY A 150 -21.01 -3.33 -0.67
C GLY A 150 -20.45 -2.02 -0.08
N THR A 151 -20.40 -1.85 1.24
CA THR A 151 -19.80 -0.64 1.87
C THR A 151 -18.30 -0.55 1.61
N VAL A 152 -17.61 -1.69 1.60
CA VAL A 152 -16.16 -1.80 1.37
C VAL A 152 -15.93 -2.65 0.13
N PHE A 153 -15.15 -2.12 -0.81
CA PHE A 153 -14.70 -2.80 -2.01
C PHE A 153 -13.16 -2.82 -2.04
N GLY A 154 -12.58 -3.98 -2.36
CA GLY A 154 -11.14 -4.18 -2.42
C GLY A 154 -10.72 -4.77 -3.76
N TRP A 155 -9.69 -4.22 -4.39
CA TRP A 155 -9.14 -4.71 -5.66
C TRP A 155 -7.62 -4.65 -5.64
N ALA A 156 -6.93 -5.65 -6.18
CA ALA A 156 -5.48 -5.76 -6.12
C ALA A 156 -4.85 -6.01 -7.49
N ASN A 157 -3.60 -5.58 -7.67
CA ASN A 157 -2.83 -5.92 -8.86
C ASN A 157 -2.60 -7.43 -8.95
N ARG A 158 -3.20 -8.07 -9.96
CA ARG A 158 -3.13 -9.52 -10.21
C ARG A 158 -1.71 -10.01 -10.52
N SER A 159 -0.89 -9.17 -11.14
CA SER A 159 0.50 -9.49 -11.53
C SER A 159 1.44 -9.60 -10.33
N VAL A 160 1.00 -9.15 -9.15
CA VAL A 160 1.88 -8.92 -8.00
C VAL A 160 1.30 -9.57 -6.73
N GLN A 161 1.57 -10.85 -6.48
CA GLN A 161 0.97 -11.63 -5.37
C GLN A 161 0.96 -10.91 -4.00
N ARG A 162 2.03 -10.19 -3.65
CA ARG A 162 2.12 -9.42 -2.40
C ARG A 162 1.06 -8.33 -2.24
N THR A 163 0.47 -7.78 -3.31
CA THR A 163 -0.64 -6.81 -3.22
C THR A 163 -1.91 -7.52 -2.76
N ILE A 164 -2.21 -8.69 -3.34
CA ILE A 164 -3.34 -9.56 -2.97
C ILE A 164 -3.20 -9.99 -1.50
N ASP A 165 -2.04 -10.49 -1.11
CA ASP A 165 -1.80 -10.97 0.25
C ASP A 165 -1.89 -9.84 1.28
N THR A 166 -1.34 -8.66 0.95
CA THR A 166 -1.42 -7.48 1.82
C THR A 166 -2.87 -7.03 2.00
N GLY A 167 -3.63 -6.91 0.91
CA GLY A 167 -5.04 -6.51 0.95
C GLY A 167 -5.89 -7.49 1.74
N LYS A 168 -5.67 -8.79 1.55
CA LYS A 168 -6.34 -9.85 2.33
C LYS A 168 -6.03 -9.72 3.81
N VAL A 169 -4.75 -9.57 4.20
CA VAL A 169 -4.37 -9.40 5.61
C VAL A 169 -5.00 -8.15 6.20
N LEU A 170 -4.95 -7.02 5.49
CA LEU A 170 -5.51 -5.75 5.96
C LEU A 170 -7.02 -5.87 6.22
N LEU A 171 -7.80 -6.29 5.22
CA LEU A 171 -9.26 -6.35 5.33
C LEU A 171 -9.74 -7.39 6.34
N THR A 172 -9.10 -8.56 6.40
CA THR A 172 -9.45 -9.59 7.39
C THR A 172 -9.09 -9.19 8.82
N THR A 173 -8.08 -8.33 9.00
CA THR A 173 -7.71 -7.79 10.32
C THR A 173 -8.60 -6.63 10.71
N MET A 174 -8.95 -5.75 9.78
CA MET A 174 -9.94 -4.69 10.00
C MET A 174 -11.30 -5.29 10.36
N PHE A 175 -11.76 -6.30 9.61
CA PHE A 175 -13.13 -6.83 9.71
C PHE A 175 -13.12 -8.36 9.95
N PRO A 176 -12.69 -8.81 11.15
CA PRO A 176 -12.56 -10.23 11.44
C PRO A 176 -13.91 -10.94 11.33
N GLY A 177 -13.93 -12.06 10.59
CA GLY A 177 -15.14 -12.89 10.40
C GLY A 177 -16.13 -12.37 9.37
N CYS A 178 -15.89 -11.22 8.73
CA CYS A 178 -16.85 -10.59 7.80
C CYS A 178 -16.75 -11.07 6.35
N GLY A 179 -15.80 -11.96 6.04
CA GLY A 179 -15.58 -12.47 4.68
C GLY A 179 -15.04 -11.44 3.68
N LEU A 180 -14.56 -10.28 4.16
CA LEU A 180 -13.96 -9.26 3.30
C LEU A 180 -12.57 -9.68 2.82
N GLY A 181 -12.30 -9.38 1.56
CA GLY A 181 -11.03 -9.61 0.87
C GLY A 181 -10.88 -8.65 -0.30
N VAL A 182 -9.85 -8.87 -1.10
CA VAL A 182 -9.61 -8.13 -2.34
C VAL A 182 -9.88 -9.04 -3.53
N GLY A 183 -10.60 -8.53 -4.52
CA GLY A 183 -10.65 -9.11 -5.85
C GLY A 183 -9.38 -8.75 -6.65
N TYR A 184 -9.24 -9.33 -7.82
CA TYR A 184 -8.17 -9.06 -8.78
C TYR A 184 -8.58 -9.63 -10.14
N ALA A 185 -8.03 -9.09 -11.23
CA ALA A 185 -8.37 -9.54 -12.57
C ALA A 185 -8.08 -11.04 -12.76
N THR A 186 -9.00 -11.77 -13.41
CA THR A 186 -8.89 -13.22 -13.67
C THR A 186 -8.26 -13.57 -15.02
N MET A 187 -7.97 -12.55 -15.86
CA MET A 187 -7.31 -12.69 -17.16
C MET A 187 -5.90 -13.31 -17.05
N GLU A 188 -5.25 -13.57 -18.18
CA GLU A 188 -3.81 -13.86 -18.26
C GLU A 188 -3.03 -12.59 -18.70
N GLY A 189 -1.69 -12.58 -18.60
CA GLY A 189 -0.86 -11.40 -18.92
C GLY A 189 -0.95 -10.21 -17.94
N PRO A 190 -0.33 -9.06 -18.23
CA PRO A 190 -0.38 -7.86 -17.38
C PRO A 190 -1.81 -7.35 -17.18
N ASP A 191 -2.11 -6.78 -16.01
CA ASP A 191 -3.41 -6.17 -15.72
C ASP A 191 -3.40 -4.71 -16.23
N PRO A 192 -4.16 -4.35 -17.28
CA PRO A 192 -4.12 -3.01 -17.89
C PRO A 192 -4.69 -1.91 -16.97
N LEU A 193 -5.24 -2.25 -15.80
CA LEU A 193 -5.51 -1.26 -14.77
C LEU A 193 -4.23 -0.78 -14.09
N TYR A 194 -3.31 -1.69 -13.77
CA TYR A 194 -2.11 -1.39 -12.98
C TYR A 194 -0.83 -1.30 -13.82
N ASP A 195 -0.73 -2.07 -14.91
CA ASP A 195 0.47 -2.29 -15.70
C ASP A 195 0.18 -1.98 -17.19
N ALA A 196 -0.49 -0.85 -17.48
CA ALA A 196 -0.98 -0.56 -18.84
C ALA A 196 0.15 -0.44 -19.87
N SER A 197 1.33 0.05 -19.47
CA SER A 197 2.53 0.18 -20.30
C SER A 197 3.13 -1.14 -20.74
N GLU A 198 2.81 -2.24 -20.05
CA GLU A 198 3.17 -3.60 -20.44
C GLU A 198 2.16 -4.20 -21.45
N THR A 199 1.20 -3.40 -21.93
CA THR A 199 0.16 -3.77 -22.90
C THR A 199 0.05 -2.71 -23.99
N GLU A 200 -0.59 -3.06 -25.11
CA GLU A 200 -0.86 -2.11 -26.21
C GLU A 200 -1.63 -0.85 -25.76
N LEU A 201 -2.43 -0.93 -24.69
CA LEU A 201 -3.19 0.21 -24.17
C LEU A 201 -2.27 1.36 -23.76
N GLY A 202 -1.22 1.06 -23.00
CA GLY A 202 -0.25 2.02 -22.49
C GLY A 202 1.06 2.06 -23.27
N ALA A 203 1.13 1.47 -24.47
CA ALA A 203 2.35 1.44 -25.27
C ALA A 203 2.93 2.86 -25.47
N ILE A 204 4.22 3.02 -25.25
CA ILE A 204 4.92 4.31 -25.35
C ILE A 204 5.46 4.52 -26.78
N ASP A 205 5.53 5.78 -27.21
CA ASP A 205 6.40 6.20 -28.29
C ASP A 205 7.83 6.34 -27.75
N VAL A 206 8.77 5.64 -28.38
CA VAL A 206 10.15 5.51 -27.90
C VAL A 206 10.88 6.85 -27.90
N ASP A 207 10.66 7.70 -28.91
CA ASP A 207 11.38 8.95 -29.03
C ASP A 207 10.78 10.02 -28.11
N GLN A 208 9.45 10.05 -27.99
CA GLN A 208 8.76 10.88 -27.00
C GLN A 208 9.16 10.50 -25.56
N ALA A 209 9.30 9.20 -25.27
CA ALA A 209 9.76 8.72 -23.97
C ALA A 209 11.19 9.19 -23.66
N LYS A 210 12.12 9.05 -24.62
CA LYS A 210 13.51 9.55 -24.46
C LYS A 210 13.53 11.05 -24.21
N GLU A 211 12.80 11.83 -25.01
CA GLU A 211 12.72 13.28 -24.86
C GLU A 211 12.16 13.66 -23.49
N ALA A 212 11.08 12.99 -23.05
CA ALA A 212 10.45 13.25 -21.76
C ALA A 212 11.40 12.95 -20.58
N ILE A 213 12.15 11.84 -20.64
CA ILE A 213 13.16 11.49 -19.62
C ILE A 213 14.29 12.53 -19.60
N LEU A 214 14.82 12.92 -20.76
CA LEU A 214 15.88 13.93 -20.85
C LEU A 214 15.39 15.29 -20.35
N LYS A 215 14.17 15.68 -20.70
CA LYS A 215 13.54 16.92 -20.20
C LYS A 215 13.41 16.89 -18.67
N ALA A 216 12.96 15.79 -18.10
CA ALA A 216 12.87 15.61 -16.65
C ALA A 216 14.25 15.68 -15.97
N ALA A 217 15.31 15.22 -16.67
CA ALA A 217 16.68 15.34 -16.20
C ALA A 217 17.29 16.76 -16.34
N GLY A 218 16.58 17.71 -16.96
CA GLY A 218 17.10 19.06 -17.24
C GLY A 218 17.89 19.17 -18.54
N GLY A 219 17.64 18.28 -19.50
CA GLY A 219 18.27 18.23 -20.83
C GLY A 219 19.44 17.24 -20.94
N SER A 220 20.12 16.93 -19.84
CA SER A 220 21.15 15.89 -19.76
C SER A 220 21.16 15.26 -18.36
N PHE A 221 21.85 14.13 -18.19
CA PHE A 221 21.98 13.50 -16.86
C PHE A 221 23.06 14.15 -15.97
N ASP A 222 23.74 15.21 -16.40
CA ASP A 222 24.92 15.71 -15.69
C ASP A 222 24.59 16.30 -14.32
N GLY A 223 23.46 17.03 -14.21
CA GLY A 223 22.97 17.52 -12.93
C GLY A 223 22.62 16.40 -11.96
N LEU A 224 21.95 15.35 -12.45
CA LEU A 224 21.60 14.18 -11.66
C LEU A 224 22.83 13.38 -11.23
N LYS A 225 23.82 13.22 -12.12
CA LYS A 225 25.11 12.59 -11.79
C LYS A 225 25.82 13.34 -10.67
N ALA A 226 25.88 14.68 -10.76
CA ALA A 226 26.52 15.51 -9.74
C ALA A 226 25.82 15.37 -8.38
N ARG A 227 24.48 15.39 -8.37
CA ARG A 227 23.68 15.21 -7.13
C ARG A 227 23.81 13.80 -6.55
N ALA A 228 23.83 12.77 -7.39
CA ALA A 228 23.93 11.37 -6.94
C ALA A 228 25.35 10.95 -6.51
N ALA A 229 26.40 11.63 -6.99
CA ALA A 229 27.79 11.19 -6.84
C ALA A 229 28.23 10.92 -5.38
N PRO A 230 27.92 11.77 -4.37
CA PRO A 230 28.31 11.50 -2.99
C PRO A 230 27.68 10.21 -2.44
N LEU A 231 26.37 10.01 -2.68
CA LEU A 231 25.65 8.84 -2.21
C LEU A 231 26.03 7.57 -2.98
N LEU A 232 26.34 7.68 -4.29
CA LEU A 232 26.85 6.55 -5.07
C LEU A 232 28.22 6.08 -4.55
N LYS A 233 29.10 7.01 -4.19
CA LYS A 233 30.40 6.68 -3.59
C LYS A 233 30.24 5.99 -2.24
N GLU A 234 29.30 6.45 -1.43
CA GLU A 234 28.96 5.78 -0.17
C GLU A 234 28.40 4.38 -0.41
N LEU A 235 27.51 4.22 -1.39
CA LEU A 235 26.94 2.93 -1.76
C LEU A 235 28.03 1.95 -2.20
N ASP A 236 29.03 2.40 -2.96
CA ASP A 236 30.18 1.58 -3.33
C ASP A 236 30.98 1.06 -2.10
N ALA A 237 31.14 1.91 -1.08
CA ALA A 237 31.80 1.53 0.17
C ALA A 237 30.94 0.54 0.99
N ILE A 238 29.62 0.74 1.03
CA ILE A 238 28.67 -0.19 1.67
C ILE A 238 28.75 -1.57 0.99
N LEU A 239 28.78 -1.60 -0.34
CA LEU A 239 28.83 -2.82 -1.14
C LEU A 239 30.22 -3.50 -1.08
N GLY A 240 31.27 -2.80 -0.65
CA GLY A 240 32.65 -3.31 -0.63
C GLY A 240 33.25 -3.47 -2.03
N CYS A 241 32.96 -2.55 -2.95
CA CYS A 241 33.39 -2.63 -4.35
C CYS A 241 34.92 -2.72 -4.53
N GLU A 242 35.71 -2.22 -3.58
CA GLU A 242 37.18 -2.34 -3.56
C GLU A 242 37.68 -3.79 -3.62
N THR A 243 36.83 -4.76 -3.27
CA THR A 243 37.16 -6.20 -3.26
C THR A 243 36.75 -6.94 -4.54
N GLY A 244 36.17 -6.24 -5.53
CA GLY A 244 35.91 -6.73 -6.88
C GLY A 244 34.59 -7.50 -7.07
N ALA A 245 33.60 -6.87 -7.73
CA ALA A 245 32.38 -7.51 -8.24
C ALA A 245 32.00 -6.95 -9.63
N LYS A 246 31.35 -7.77 -10.46
CA LYS A 246 30.96 -7.39 -11.83
C LYS A 246 29.83 -6.35 -11.80
N GLY A 247 30.18 -5.10 -12.06
CA GLY A 247 29.26 -3.96 -11.94
C GLY A 247 29.40 -3.21 -10.60
N CYS A 248 30.60 -3.21 -10.04
CA CYS A 248 31.05 -2.44 -8.88
C CYS A 248 32.42 -1.81 -9.27
N PRO A 249 32.71 -0.52 -8.98
CA PRO A 249 31.81 0.48 -8.42
C PRO A 249 30.64 0.83 -9.33
N LEU A 250 29.50 1.17 -8.72
CA LEU A 250 28.36 1.78 -9.38
C LEU A 250 28.73 3.17 -9.87
N SER A 251 29.46 3.96 -9.07
CA SER A 251 29.81 5.35 -9.41
C SER A 251 30.60 5.51 -10.72
N ALA A 252 31.27 4.45 -11.19
CA ALA A 252 32.07 4.46 -12.42
C ALA A 252 31.33 3.95 -13.67
N GLN A 253 30.06 3.54 -13.55
CA GLN A 253 29.30 3.03 -14.70
C GLN A 253 28.62 4.16 -15.49
N ASP A 254 28.43 3.89 -16.78
CA ASP A 254 27.76 4.82 -17.68
C ASP A 254 26.27 4.93 -17.37
N TRP A 255 25.77 6.16 -17.51
CA TRP A 255 24.35 6.47 -17.48
C TRP A 255 23.84 6.48 -18.91
N GLN A 256 22.83 5.67 -19.20
CA GLN A 256 22.32 5.50 -20.55
C GLN A 256 20.80 5.35 -20.50
N ILE A 257 20.13 5.87 -21.52
CA ILE A 257 18.76 5.46 -21.79
C ILE A 257 18.82 4.10 -22.46
N ASP A 258 18.15 3.12 -21.87
CA ASP A 258 17.98 1.77 -22.40
C ASP A 258 16.63 1.71 -23.10
N VAL A 259 16.65 1.32 -24.36
CA VAL A 259 15.45 1.01 -25.15
C VAL A 259 15.42 -0.49 -25.32
N LYS A 260 14.35 -1.12 -24.85
CA LYS A 260 14.03 -2.50 -25.20
C LYS A 260 12.97 -2.45 -26.29
N GLU A 261 13.30 -3.00 -27.45
CA GLU A 261 12.34 -3.15 -28.54
C GLU A 261 11.18 -4.05 -28.10
N GLY A 262 9.99 -3.79 -28.66
CA GLY A 262 8.83 -4.64 -28.40
C GLY A 262 9.05 -6.05 -28.92
N GLU A 263 8.49 -7.03 -28.22
CA GLU A 263 8.60 -8.45 -28.57
C GLU A 263 7.24 -9.14 -28.40
N GLY A 264 6.66 -9.60 -29.51
CA GLY A 264 5.31 -10.17 -29.52
C GLY A 264 4.28 -9.13 -29.09
N ASP A 265 3.44 -9.48 -28.10
CA ASP A 265 2.42 -8.60 -27.52
C ASP A 265 2.96 -7.65 -26.44
N LYS A 266 4.28 -7.65 -26.20
CA LYS A 266 4.92 -6.72 -25.24
C LYS A 266 5.39 -5.47 -25.98
N PRO A 267 4.89 -4.28 -25.61
CA PRO A 267 5.35 -3.03 -26.18
C PRO A 267 6.83 -2.76 -25.91
N ALA A 268 7.40 -1.81 -26.65
CA ALA A 268 8.71 -1.28 -26.35
C ALA A 268 8.72 -0.57 -24.97
N SER A 269 9.86 -0.62 -24.29
CA SER A 269 10.06 0.13 -23.03
C SER A 269 11.31 0.98 -23.10
N VAL A 270 11.24 2.15 -22.46
CA VAL A 270 12.35 3.10 -22.35
C VAL A 270 12.58 3.38 -20.87
N SER A 271 13.81 3.19 -20.41
CA SER A 271 14.17 3.39 -19.01
C SER A 271 15.59 3.91 -18.85
N LEU A 272 15.89 4.48 -17.68
CA LEU A 272 17.28 4.76 -17.32
C LEU A 272 17.98 3.45 -16.91
N LYS A 273 19.15 3.21 -17.49
CA LYS A 273 20.10 2.17 -17.09
C LYS A 273 21.39 2.80 -16.58
N GLY A 274 22.08 2.04 -15.74
CA GLY A 274 23.35 2.45 -15.16
C GLY A 274 23.26 2.62 -13.64
N PRO A 275 24.13 3.48 -13.05
CA PRO A 275 24.32 3.58 -11.60
C PRO A 275 23.03 3.88 -10.85
N LEU A 276 22.23 4.85 -11.32
CA LEU A 276 21.06 5.31 -10.59
C LEU A 276 19.95 4.24 -10.52
N ALA A 277 19.72 3.52 -11.61
CA ALA A 277 18.73 2.44 -11.64
C ALA A 277 19.09 1.32 -10.64
N LYS A 278 20.37 0.93 -10.61
CA LYS A 278 20.90 -0.07 -9.68
C LYS A 278 20.87 0.43 -8.23
N ALA A 279 21.28 1.68 -8.03
CA ALA A 279 21.28 2.31 -6.71
C ALA A 279 19.87 2.41 -6.13
N GLY A 280 18.89 2.86 -6.91
CA GLY A 280 17.49 2.90 -6.49
C GLY A 280 16.96 1.53 -6.05
N THR A 281 17.34 0.46 -6.75
CA THR A 281 17.02 -0.92 -6.33
C THR A 281 17.71 -1.30 -5.02
N LEU A 282 19.00 -0.99 -4.87
CA LEU A 282 19.80 -1.34 -3.69
C LEU A 282 19.30 -0.63 -2.43
N VAL A 283 19.06 0.68 -2.50
CA VAL A 283 18.57 1.45 -1.34
C VAL A 283 17.16 1.00 -0.94
N GLN A 284 16.34 0.60 -1.92
CA GLN A 284 15.05 -0.02 -1.64
C GLN A 284 15.21 -1.38 -0.92
N VAL A 285 16.22 -2.19 -1.28
CA VAL A 285 16.52 -3.44 -0.56
C VAL A 285 16.95 -3.15 0.87
N PHE A 286 17.82 -2.17 1.10
CA PHE A 286 18.24 -1.79 2.46
C PHE A 286 17.07 -1.25 3.30
N LEU A 287 16.18 -0.45 2.70
CA LEU A 287 14.94 -0.03 3.34
C LEU A 287 14.08 -1.22 3.76
N LEU A 288 13.92 -2.21 2.88
CA LEU A 288 13.13 -3.40 3.17
C LEU A 288 13.80 -4.27 4.24
N GLN A 289 15.13 -4.41 4.27
CA GLN A 289 15.85 -5.09 5.35
C GLN A 289 15.60 -4.41 6.70
N TYR A 290 15.70 -3.08 6.73
CA TYR A 290 15.41 -2.30 7.94
C TYR A 290 13.98 -2.50 8.40
N ALA A 291 13.02 -2.33 7.48
CA ALA A 291 11.59 -2.47 7.73
C ALA A 291 11.18 -3.90 8.12
N ASN A 292 11.92 -4.93 7.69
CA ASN A 292 11.67 -6.32 8.06
C ASN A 292 12.25 -6.70 9.43
N GLY A 293 12.88 -5.77 10.15
CA GLY A 293 13.46 -6.07 11.46
C GLY A 293 14.78 -6.83 11.41
N PHE A 294 15.52 -6.81 10.30
CA PHE A 294 16.82 -7.50 10.23
C PHE A 294 17.77 -6.96 11.31
N PRO A 295 18.65 -7.80 11.87
CA PRO A 295 19.74 -7.34 12.75
C PRO A 295 20.52 -6.18 12.13
N ALA A 296 20.95 -5.22 12.95
CA ALA A 296 21.59 -3.99 12.47
C ALA A 296 22.86 -4.25 11.65
N ASP A 297 23.60 -5.32 11.96
CA ASP A 297 24.79 -5.76 11.23
C ASP A 297 24.47 -6.40 9.86
N GLN A 298 23.21 -6.76 9.61
CA GLN A 298 22.73 -7.28 8.32
C GLN A 298 22.10 -6.21 7.43
N VAL A 299 21.48 -5.18 8.01
CA VAL A 299 20.94 -4.04 7.24
C VAL A 299 22.09 -3.30 6.57
N ALA A 300 22.10 -3.25 5.24
CA ALA A 300 23.17 -2.65 4.46
C ALA A 300 24.57 -3.10 4.92
N PHE A 301 24.72 -4.39 5.25
CA PHE A 301 25.96 -4.99 5.77
C PHE A 301 26.53 -4.30 7.02
N GLY A 302 25.67 -3.70 7.84
CA GLY A 302 26.05 -3.00 9.07
C GLY A 302 26.64 -1.61 8.85
N LYS A 303 26.59 -1.09 7.63
CA LYS A 303 27.20 0.22 7.28
C LYS A 303 26.20 1.38 7.23
N ALA A 304 24.91 1.08 7.06
CA ALA A 304 23.82 2.06 7.04
C ALA A 304 22.56 1.41 7.64
N SER A 305 22.51 1.31 8.97
CA SER A 305 21.58 0.42 9.68
C SER A 305 20.56 1.15 10.55
N THR A 306 20.50 2.48 10.48
CA THR A 306 19.50 3.30 11.16
C THR A 306 18.42 3.79 10.19
N ALA A 307 17.22 4.12 10.69
CA ALA A 307 16.18 4.73 9.85
C ALA A 307 16.67 6.00 9.13
N ALA A 308 17.46 6.83 9.81
CA ALA A 308 18.03 8.06 9.24
C ALA A 308 18.99 7.78 8.07
N ASP A 309 19.85 6.75 8.19
CA ASP A 309 20.75 6.35 7.10
C ASP A 309 19.95 5.88 5.89
N ILE A 310 18.96 5.02 6.12
CA ILE A 310 18.10 4.47 5.07
C ILE A 310 17.32 5.56 4.35
N ILE A 311 16.67 6.46 5.10
CA ILE A 311 15.90 7.57 4.55
C ILE A 311 16.80 8.49 3.72
N ARG A 312 18.00 8.81 4.21
CA ARG A 312 18.97 9.63 3.47
C ARG A 312 19.40 8.94 2.17
N LEU A 313 19.70 7.64 2.22
CA LEU A 313 20.08 6.86 1.02
C LEU A 313 18.93 6.74 0.00
N SER A 314 17.67 6.78 0.45
CA SER A 314 16.49 6.79 -0.44
C SER A 314 16.47 7.98 -1.40
N GLU A 315 17.30 9.01 -1.23
CA GLU A 315 17.45 10.07 -2.23
C GLU A 315 17.85 9.51 -3.60
N LEU A 316 18.67 8.45 -3.67
CA LEU A 316 18.99 7.78 -4.94
C LEU A 316 17.76 7.14 -5.59
N ARG A 317 16.79 6.68 -4.80
CA ARG A 317 15.51 6.17 -5.31
C ARG A 317 14.62 7.31 -5.77
N GLN A 318 14.57 8.43 -5.06
CA GLN A 318 13.80 9.61 -5.47
C GLN A 318 14.31 10.17 -6.80
N LEU A 319 15.63 10.34 -6.93
CA LEU A 319 16.27 10.74 -8.18
C LEU A 319 15.93 9.80 -9.35
N LYS A 320 15.86 8.49 -9.10
CA LYS A 320 15.43 7.51 -10.11
C LYS A 320 13.98 7.75 -10.52
N TYR A 321 13.10 8.02 -9.56
CA TYR A 321 11.69 8.27 -9.84
C TYR A 321 11.46 9.56 -10.61
N ASP A 322 12.21 10.63 -10.32
CA ASP A 322 12.11 11.92 -11.01
C ASP A 322 12.32 11.81 -12.53
N VAL A 323 13.11 10.82 -12.98
CA VAL A 323 13.36 10.53 -14.41
C VAL A 323 12.76 9.21 -14.89
N GLY A 324 11.84 8.63 -14.13
CA GLY A 324 11.12 7.41 -14.45
C GLY A 324 9.62 7.58 -14.19
N ASN A 325 9.13 6.98 -13.11
CA ASN A 325 7.69 6.94 -12.79
C ASN A 325 7.07 8.32 -12.56
N ARG A 326 7.85 9.36 -12.23
CA ARG A 326 7.36 10.73 -12.12
C ARG A 326 7.47 11.57 -13.39
N VAL A 327 7.91 10.98 -14.50
CA VAL A 327 7.90 11.64 -15.81
C VAL A 327 6.46 11.66 -16.33
N PRO A 328 5.82 12.83 -16.52
CA PRO A 328 4.38 12.89 -16.80
C PRO A 328 3.93 12.10 -18.03
N TYR A 329 4.75 12.05 -19.09
CA TYR A 329 4.45 11.24 -20.27
C TYR A 329 4.38 9.74 -19.93
N LEU A 330 5.41 9.21 -19.26
CA LEU A 330 5.45 7.79 -18.89
C LEU A 330 4.32 7.44 -17.92
N ALA A 331 4.11 8.29 -16.90
CA ALA A 331 3.05 8.14 -15.93
C ALA A 331 1.66 8.13 -16.59
N ALA A 332 1.41 9.03 -17.54
CA ALA A 332 0.14 9.06 -18.26
C ALA A 332 -0.08 7.80 -19.09
N ARG A 333 0.97 7.22 -19.69
CA ARG A 333 0.86 5.98 -20.46
C ARG A 333 0.57 4.76 -19.58
N ASP A 334 1.12 4.69 -18.37
CA ASP A 334 0.92 3.53 -17.47
C ASP A 334 -0.31 3.65 -16.56
N ALA A 335 -0.64 4.85 -16.09
CA ALA A 335 -1.61 5.06 -15.01
C ALA A 335 -2.86 5.87 -15.39
N SER A 336 -3.04 6.33 -16.63
CA SER A 336 -4.27 7.05 -17.02
C SER A 336 -5.52 6.20 -16.86
N ASN A 337 -5.45 4.91 -17.23
CA ASN A 337 -6.57 4.00 -17.03
C ASN A 337 -6.95 3.90 -15.54
N PHE A 338 -5.95 3.72 -14.67
CA PHE A 338 -6.13 3.69 -13.22
C PHE A 338 -6.77 4.97 -12.70
N LEU A 339 -6.16 6.12 -13.01
CA LEU A 339 -6.65 7.40 -12.50
C LEU A 339 -8.07 7.68 -13.00
N ASN A 340 -8.40 7.31 -14.24
CA ASN A 340 -9.78 7.42 -14.73
C ASN A 340 -10.77 6.64 -13.85
N GLN A 341 -10.41 5.45 -13.39
CA GLN A 341 -11.25 4.65 -12.47
C GLN A 341 -11.44 5.34 -11.11
N ILE A 342 -10.39 5.99 -10.56
CA ILE A 342 -10.49 6.83 -9.36
C ILE A 342 -11.44 8.00 -9.60
N LEU A 343 -11.29 8.73 -10.72
CA LEU A 343 -12.11 9.90 -11.03
C LEU A 343 -13.59 9.54 -11.24
N ILE A 344 -13.89 8.40 -11.88
CA ILE A 344 -15.25 7.86 -11.99
C ILE A 344 -15.81 7.59 -10.58
N ALA A 345 -15.05 6.88 -9.73
CA ALA A 345 -15.50 6.53 -8.38
C ALA A 345 -15.74 7.75 -7.48
N LEU A 346 -14.96 8.84 -7.64
CA LEU A 346 -15.13 10.09 -6.91
C LEU A 346 -16.34 10.90 -7.39
N ALA A 347 -16.67 10.85 -8.68
CA ALA A 347 -17.78 11.60 -9.25
C ALA A 347 -19.16 11.08 -8.79
N ILE A 348 -19.23 9.81 -8.38
CA ILE A 348 -20.49 9.16 -7.97
C ILE A 348 -20.72 9.33 -6.46
N ASP A 349 -21.91 9.78 -6.11
CA ASP A 349 -22.39 9.79 -4.73
C ASP A 349 -22.59 8.35 -4.22
N PRO A 350 -21.95 7.95 -3.10
CA PRO A 350 -22.03 6.59 -2.57
C PRO A 350 -23.43 6.19 -2.06
N THR A 351 -24.38 7.11 -1.99
CA THR A 351 -25.79 6.82 -1.65
C THR A 351 -26.65 6.44 -2.85
N ARG A 352 -26.14 6.64 -4.07
CA ARG A 352 -26.88 6.36 -5.30
C ARG A 352 -26.60 4.96 -5.82
N ASP A 353 -27.64 4.30 -6.29
CA ASP A 353 -27.53 3.02 -7.00
C ASP A 353 -27.16 3.27 -8.47
N GLU A 354 -25.94 3.74 -8.70
CA GLU A 354 -25.41 4.11 -10.01
C GLU A 354 -24.09 3.37 -10.28
N THR A 355 -23.96 2.78 -11.47
CA THR A 355 -22.70 2.24 -11.99
C THR A 355 -22.31 3.01 -13.25
N ALA A 356 -21.13 3.64 -13.29
CA ALA A 356 -20.70 4.48 -14.42
C ALA A 356 -19.46 3.95 -15.15
N GLY A 357 -19.40 2.63 -15.41
CA GLY A 357 -18.24 2.01 -16.06
C GLY A 357 -16.95 2.05 -15.23
N GLY A 358 -17.11 2.21 -13.91
CA GLY A 358 -16.05 2.25 -12.91
C GLY A 358 -16.18 1.11 -11.89
N PRO A 359 -15.43 1.17 -10.77
CA PRO A 359 -15.57 0.19 -9.69
C PRO A 359 -16.96 0.27 -9.05
N PRO A 360 -17.38 -0.77 -8.31
CA PRO A 360 -18.61 -0.75 -7.53
C PRO A 360 -18.71 0.51 -6.65
N ASN A 361 -19.91 1.09 -6.55
CA ASN A 361 -20.14 2.31 -5.78
C ASN A 361 -20.13 2.04 -4.27
N ALA A 362 -18.93 1.92 -3.70
CA ALA A 362 -18.69 1.69 -2.29
C ALA A 362 -18.34 2.99 -1.54
N LYS A 363 -18.52 3.00 -0.20
CA LYS A 363 -18.01 4.08 0.65
C LYS A 363 -16.50 4.01 0.84
N VAL A 364 -15.94 2.81 0.86
CA VAL A 364 -14.49 2.60 0.98
C VAL A 364 -14.01 1.74 -0.18
N LEU A 365 -13.14 2.30 -1.01
CA LEU A 365 -12.45 1.58 -2.07
C LEU A 365 -10.98 1.42 -1.68
N LEU A 366 -10.52 0.18 -1.60
CA LEU A 366 -9.13 -0.18 -1.34
C LEU A 366 -8.52 -0.76 -2.61
N PHE A 367 -7.62 -0.02 -3.23
CA PHE A 367 -6.79 -0.50 -4.31
C PHE A 367 -5.40 -0.87 -3.78
N MET A 368 -5.02 -2.13 -3.95
CA MET A 368 -3.70 -2.63 -3.57
C MET A 368 -2.76 -2.62 -4.78
N GLY A 369 -1.87 -1.63 -4.80
CA GLY A 369 -0.88 -1.44 -5.84
C GLY A 369 0.56 -1.47 -5.33
N SER A 370 1.45 -0.89 -6.12
CA SER A 370 2.84 -0.67 -5.74
C SER A 370 3.11 0.83 -5.54
N ASP A 371 4.33 1.13 -5.11
CA ASP A 371 4.89 2.48 -5.10
C ASP A 371 4.81 3.16 -6.48
N THR A 372 4.98 2.38 -7.55
CA THR A 372 4.82 2.80 -8.95
C THR A 372 3.52 3.56 -9.20
N GLN A 373 2.35 2.93 -8.98
CA GLN A 373 1.06 3.58 -9.26
C GLN A 373 0.83 4.84 -8.41
N GLN A 374 1.35 4.87 -7.16
CA GLN A 374 1.27 6.07 -6.32
C GLN A 374 2.07 7.22 -6.92
N ALA A 375 3.31 6.95 -7.37
CA ALA A 375 4.18 7.96 -7.99
C ALA A 375 3.63 8.46 -9.34
N GLU A 376 3.06 7.57 -10.16
CA GLU A 376 2.54 7.92 -11.48
C GLU A 376 1.26 8.73 -11.38
N ILE A 377 0.32 8.31 -10.53
CA ILE A 377 -0.90 9.11 -10.29
C ILE A 377 -0.53 10.47 -9.71
N ALA A 378 0.43 10.52 -8.78
CA ALA A 378 0.96 11.78 -8.26
C ALA A 378 1.56 12.64 -9.39
N ALA A 379 2.31 12.06 -10.32
CA ALA A 379 2.90 12.78 -11.43
C ALA A 379 1.87 13.32 -12.44
N ILE A 380 0.86 12.51 -12.79
CA ILE A 380 -0.25 12.97 -13.65
C ILE A 380 -0.96 14.14 -12.99
N LEU A 381 -1.30 14.04 -11.71
CA LEU A 381 -2.06 15.07 -10.99
C LEU A 381 -1.20 16.26 -10.54
N GLY A 382 0.12 16.13 -10.50
CA GLY A 382 1.05 17.12 -9.95
C GLY A 382 1.07 17.15 -8.41
N LEU A 383 0.77 16.02 -7.77
CA LEU A 383 0.71 15.92 -6.31
C LEU A 383 2.09 15.72 -5.71
N HIS A 384 2.27 16.35 -4.56
CA HIS A 384 3.43 16.20 -3.70
C HIS A 384 2.99 16.04 -2.25
N TRP A 385 3.80 15.36 -1.44
CA TRP A 385 3.58 15.24 0.00
C TRP A 385 4.88 15.27 0.80
N HIS A 386 4.76 15.79 2.02
CA HIS A 386 5.85 15.87 2.98
C HIS A 386 5.46 15.14 4.26
N ILE A 387 6.07 13.98 4.53
CA ILE A 387 5.79 13.11 5.68
C ILE A 387 7.08 12.83 6.47
N PRO A 388 7.65 13.81 7.16
CA PRO A 388 8.92 13.66 7.85
C PRO A 388 8.84 12.53 8.91
N PRO A 389 9.93 11.76 9.11
CA PRO A 389 11.27 12.02 8.62
C PRO A 389 11.55 11.53 7.18
N TYR A 390 10.59 10.94 6.48
CA TYR A 390 10.81 10.53 5.09
C TYR A 390 11.14 11.73 4.19
N LEU A 391 11.78 11.43 3.06
CA LEU A 391 11.96 12.40 1.98
C LEU A 391 10.60 12.78 1.37
N ASP A 392 10.58 13.91 0.68
CA ASP A 392 9.41 14.32 -0.10
C ASP A 392 9.04 13.22 -1.11
N ASP A 393 7.74 13.02 -1.28
CA ASP A 393 7.16 12.05 -2.22
C ASP A 393 7.54 10.58 -1.97
N GLU A 394 8.09 10.26 -0.79
CA GLU A 394 8.42 8.88 -0.43
C GLU A 394 7.17 8.01 -0.34
N THR A 395 7.29 6.79 -0.86
CA THR A 395 6.23 5.77 -0.92
C THR A 395 6.59 4.55 -0.08
N PRO A 396 6.67 4.63 1.26
CA PRO A 396 7.09 3.51 2.11
C PRO A 396 6.11 2.32 2.07
N PRO A 397 6.53 1.09 2.47
CA PRO A 397 5.63 -0.06 2.54
C PRO A 397 4.39 0.26 3.37
N THR A 398 3.22 -0.25 2.95
CA THR A 398 1.91 0.05 3.56
C THR A 398 1.48 1.53 3.53
N GLY A 399 2.25 2.42 2.90
CA GLY A 399 1.81 3.79 2.65
C GLY A 399 0.64 3.84 1.67
N ALA A 400 -0.26 4.81 1.83
CA ALA A 400 -1.46 4.96 1.02
C ALA A 400 -1.65 6.41 0.57
N LEU A 401 -1.83 6.60 -0.74
CA LEU A 401 -2.38 7.82 -1.32
C LEU A 401 -3.91 7.73 -1.19
N SER A 402 -4.52 8.74 -0.58
CA SER A 402 -5.95 8.79 -0.29
C SER A 402 -6.67 9.89 -1.05
N PHE A 403 -7.86 9.55 -1.57
CA PHE A 403 -8.83 10.49 -2.11
C PHE A 403 -10.08 10.42 -1.23
N GLU A 404 -10.30 11.44 -0.42
CA GLU A 404 -11.45 11.54 0.48
C GLU A 404 -12.49 12.46 -0.15
N ARG A 405 -13.70 11.96 -0.41
CA ARG A 405 -14.84 12.76 -0.85
C ARG A 405 -15.60 13.24 0.38
N LEU A 406 -15.87 14.54 0.42
CA LEU A 406 -16.60 15.19 1.50
C LEU A 406 -17.76 16.02 0.95
N HIS A 407 -18.67 16.43 1.81
CA HIS A 407 -19.70 17.42 1.50
C HIS A 407 -19.86 18.45 2.62
N ASP A 408 -20.30 19.65 2.27
CA ASP A 408 -20.79 20.65 3.23
C ASP A 408 -22.27 20.41 3.61
N ALA A 409 -22.81 21.27 4.47
CA ALA A 409 -24.19 21.17 4.93
C ALA A 409 -25.22 21.36 3.79
N GLU A 410 -24.85 22.06 2.73
CA GLU A 410 -25.64 22.28 1.53
C GLU A 410 -25.55 21.11 0.52
N GLY A 411 -24.69 20.13 0.77
CA GLY A 411 -24.48 18.95 -0.06
C GLY A 411 -23.53 19.17 -1.24
N LYS A 412 -22.81 20.30 -1.28
CA LYS A 412 -21.75 20.52 -2.28
C LYS A 412 -20.58 19.61 -1.96
N ALA A 413 -20.11 18.88 -2.98
CA ALA A 413 -19.04 17.90 -2.82
C ALA A 413 -17.64 18.52 -2.96
N TYR A 414 -16.70 17.96 -2.20
CA TYR A 414 -15.29 18.31 -2.14
C TYR A 414 -14.43 17.04 -2.19
N VAL A 415 -13.15 17.19 -2.49
CA VAL A 415 -12.15 16.13 -2.41
C VAL A 415 -10.91 16.62 -1.68
N ARG A 416 -10.50 15.87 -0.65
CA ARG A 416 -9.25 16.07 0.08
C ARG A 416 -8.28 14.96 -0.31
N LEU A 417 -7.08 15.33 -0.73
CA LEU A 417 -6.02 14.39 -1.06
C LEU A 417 -5.03 14.31 0.10
N GLY A 418 -4.44 13.15 0.29
CA GLY A 418 -3.43 12.99 1.32
C GLY A 418 -2.61 11.73 1.16
N PHE A 419 -1.55 11.63 1.95
CA PHE A 419 -0.71 10.45 2.03
C PHE A 419 -0.57 10.05 3.49
N THR A 420 -0.78 8.77 3.79
CA THR A 420 -0.62 8.21 5.14
C THR A 420 0.34 7.04 5.10
N ALA A 421 1.28 6.97 6.04
CA ALA A 421 2.18 5.85 6.18
C ALA A 421 2.67 5.67 7.62
N PRO A 422 2.88 4.43 8.09
CA PRO A 422 3.69 4.21 9.28
C PRO A 422 5.13 4.72 9.05
N SER A 423 5.76 5.22 10.11
CA SER A 423 7.21 5.47 10.13
C SER A 423 8.00 4.18 9.91
N LEU A 424 9.25 4.26 9.45
CA LEU A 424 10.08 3.07 9.26
C LEU A 424 10.24 2.27 10.55
N ASP A 425 10.28 2.94 11.70
CA ASP A 425 10.40 2.29 13.00
C ASP A 425 9.10 1.59 13.43
N GLN A 426 7.93 2.16 13.12
CA GLN A 426 6.65 1.46 13.31
C GLN A 426 6.59 0.19 12.45
N ILE A 427 7.05 0.24 11.20
CA ILE A 427 7.11 -0.96 10.34
C ILE A 427 8.13 -1.97 10.89
N ARG A 428 9.34 -1.51 11.22
CA ARG A 428 10.44 -2.34 11.74
C ARG A 428 10.06 -3.10 13.00
N THR A 429 9.36 -2.45 13.92
CA THR A 429 8.98 -3.06 15.20
C THR A 429 7.66 -3.81 15.13
N ALA A 430 6.88 -3.64 14.05
CA ALA A 430 5.45 -3.98 14.01
C ALA A 430 4.73 -3.48 15.28
N GLY A 431 5.14 -2.31 15.77
CA GLY A 431 4.71 -1.74 17.03
C GLY A 431 3.29 -1.16 16.97
N PRO A 432 2.75 -0.70 18.10
CA PRO A 432 1.42 -0.10 18.15
C PRO A 432 1.29 1.08 17.18
N ILE A 433 0.17 1.10 16.45
CA ILE A 433 -0.29 2.24 15.66
C ILE A 433 -1.68 2.57 16.18
N ASP A 434 -1.81 3.71 16.85
CA ASP A 434 -3.02 4.12 17.57
C ASP A 434 -3.10 5.65 17.66
N ALA A 435 -4.01 6.20 18.46
CA ALA A 435 -4.15 7.65 18.60
C ALA A 435 -2.95 8.31 19.30
N ALA A 436 -2.22 7.59 20.17
CA ALA A 436 -1.02 8.09 20.84
C ALA A 436 0.24 7.93 19.98
N HIS A 437 0.23 6.95 19.07
CA HIS A 437 1.31 6.66 18.12
C HIS A 437 0.74 6.55 16.69
N PRO A 438 0.18 7.63 16.14
CA PRO A 438 -0.45 7.57 14.83
C PRO A 438 0.58 7.30 13.73
N PRO A 439 0.13 6.81 12.55
CA PRO A 439 0.98 6.87 11.37
C PRO A 439 1.21 8.34 10.99
N ILE A 440 2.24 8.58 10.18
CA ILE A 440 2.54 9.90 9.65
C ILE A 440 1.53 10.20 8.53
N GLN A 441 1.07 11.44 8.46
CA GLN A 441 0.06 11.90 7.51
C GLN A 441 0.42 13.26 6.92
N ALA A 442 0.04 13.47 5.67
CA ALA A 442 0.07 14.77 5.02
C ALA A 442 -1.17 14.97 4.17
N ILE A 443 -1.66 16.21 4.12
CA ILE A 443 -2.60 16.66 3.09
C ILE A 443 -1.78 17.07 1.87
N SER A 444 -2.17 16.60 0.70
CA SER A 444 -1.57 17.00 -0.57
C SER A 444 -2.41 18.11 -1.20
N ALA A 445 -1.79 19.25 -1.45
CA ALA A 445 -2.44 20.33 -2.19
C ALA A 445 -2.78 19.86 -3.62
N VAL A 446 -3.93 20.32 -4.13
CA VAL A 446 -4.33 20.13 -5.53
C VAL A 446 -3.85 21.34 -6.32
N PRO A 447 -2.86 21.19 -7.23
CA PRO A 447 -2.37 22.32 -8.01
C PRO A 447 -3.49 22.95 -8.84
N GLY A 448 -3.68 24.26 -8.71
CA GLY A 448 -4.71 25.02 -9.41
C GLY A 448 -6.06 25.11 -8.69
N CYS A 449 -6.18 24.59 -7.47
CA CYS A 449 -7.40 24.68 -6.65
C CYS A 449 -7.19 25.47 -5.33
N GLU A 450 -6.04 26.13 -5.17
CA GLU A 450 -5.64 26.78 -3.92
C GLU A 450 -6.63 27.87 -3.50
N ALA A 451 -7.19 28.61 -4.46
CA ALA A 451 -8.13 29.70 -4.20
C ALA A 451 -9.54 29.26 -3.76
N GLU A 452 -9.91 28.00 -4.02
CA GLU A 452 -11.25 27.47 -3.74
C GLU A 452 -11.25 26.44 -2.59
N THR A 453 -10.08 26.20 -2.01
CA THR A 453 -9.88 25.16 -1.00
C THR A 453 -10.61 25.51 0.30
N VAL A 454 -11.39 24.55 0.82
CA VAL A 454 -12.04 24.62 2.14
C VAL A 454 -11.50 23.48 2.99
N GLU A 455 -10.90 23.79 4.13
CA GLU A 455 -10.27 22.79 5.03
C GLU A 455 -9.30 21.82 4.29
N GLY A 456 -8.51 22.32 3.36
CA GLY A 456 -7.60 21.49 2.56
C GLY A 456 -8.28 20.60 1.51
N ALA A 457 -9.59 20.75 1.28
CA ALA A 457 -10.36 20.04 0.26
C ALA A 457 -10.71 20.96 -0.92
N CYS A 458 -10.54 20.47 -2.14
CA CYS A 458 -10.90 21.14 -3.38
C CYS A 458 -12.36 20.85 -3.74
N PRO A 459 -13.17 21.80 -4.24
CA PRO A 459 -14.49 21.48 -4.79
C PRO A 459 -14.40 20.37 -5.83
N LEU A 460 -15.27 19.36 -5.75
CA LEU A 460 -15.16 18.14 -6.56
C LEU A 460 -15.20 18.46 -8.05
N GLU A 461 -16.09 19.34 -8.50
CA GLU A 461 -16.19 19.75 -9.91
C GLU A 461 -14.92 20.46 -10.40
N THR A 462 -14.32 21.32 -9.57
CA THR A 462 -13.05 21.98 -9.87
C THR A 462 -11.93 20.93 -9.99
N PHE A 463 -11.84 19.98 -9.05
CA PHE A 463 -10.88 18.89 -9.12
C PHE A 463 -11.03 18.03 -10.37
N LEU A 464 -12.26 17.64 -10.73
CA LEU A 464 -12.52 16.84 -11.93
C LEU A 464 -12.17 17.61 -13.21
N THR A 465 -12.46 18.92 -13.26
CA THR A 465 -12.10 19.81 -14.38
C THR A 465 -10.58 19.94 -14.54
N LEU A 466 -9.83 20.01 -13.44
CA LEU A 466 -8.37 20.06 -13.45
C LEU A 466 -7.73 18.71 -13.79
N SER A 467 -8.34 17.59 -13.39
CA SER A 467 -7.74 16.26 -13.46
C SER A 467 -7.99 15.56 -14.79
N ARG A 468 -9.21 15.62 -15.33
CA ARG A 468 -9.58 14.90 -16.57
C ARG A 468 -8.70 15.25 -17.77
N PRO A 469 -8.34 16.51 -18.04
CA PRO A 469 -7.48 16.86 -19.17
C PRO A 469 -6.04 16.35 -19.05
N LYS A 470 -5.62 15.87 -17.86
CA LYS A 470 -4.27 15.32 -17.64
C LYS A 470 -4.17 13.84 -17.99
N LEU A 471 -5.29 13.16 -18.22
CA LEU A 471 -5.32 11.79 -18.69
C LEU A 471 -4.89 11.73 -20.16
N ASP A 472 -4.09 10.73 -20.50
CA ASP A 472 -3.98 10.29 -21.89
C ASP A 472 -5.14 9.35 -22.20
N MET A 473 -6.16 9.88 -22.89
CA MET A 473 -7.36 9.12 -23.22
C MET A 473 -7.11 7.95 -24.19
N THR A 474 -5.94 7.89 -24.85
CA THR A 474 -5.57 6.73 -25.66
C THR A 474 -5.05 5.56 -24.80
N ALA A 475 -4.70 5.82 -23.55
CA ALA A 475 -4.36 4.82 -22.52
C ALA A 475 -5.50 4.61 -21.51
N VAL A 476 -6.75 4.85 -21.92
CA VAL A 476 -7.94 4.61 -21.10
C VAL A 476 -8.85 3.62 -21.83
N ALA A 477 -9.27 2.57 -21.12
CA ALA A 477 -10.20 1.58 -21.64
C ALA A 477 -11.25 1.22 -20.59
N PRO A 478 -12.42 0.67 -20.99
CA PRO A 478 -13.34 0.06 -20.04
C PRO A 478 -12.63 -1.02 -19.21
N TYR A 479 -12.94 -1.08 -17.91
CA TYR A 479 -12.40 -2.09 -17.01
C TYR A 479 -13.54 -2.76 -16.24
N ALA A 480 -13.48 -4.09 -16.14
CA ALA A 480 -14.48 -4.88 -15.43
C ALA A 480 -13.90 -5.41 -14.12
N TYR A 481 -14.66 -5.22 -13.04
CA TYR A 481 -14.33 -5.72 -11.70
C TYR A 481 -15.14 -6.98 -11.45
N GLU A 482 -14.68 -8.09 -12.03
CA GLU A 482 -15.35 -9.40 -11.96
C GLU A 482 -14.98 -10.22 -10.72
#